data_AF-A0A7R9DBZ3-F1
#
_entry.id   AF-A0A7R9DBZ3-F1
#
_cell.length_a   1.000
_cell.length_b   1.000
_cell.length_c   1.000
_cell.angle_alpha   90.00
_cell.angle_beta   90.00
_cell.angle_gamma   90.00
#
_symmetry.space_group_name_H-M   'P 1'
#
loop_
_entity.id
_entity.type
_entity.pdbx_description
1 polymer ?
#
loop_
_entity_poly.entity_id
_entity_poly.type
_entity_poly.pdbx_seq_one_letter_code
_entity_poly.pdbx_strand_id
1 'polypeptide(L)'
;MMRFSASDLKFFLYQNHQKVLSLLVMLLSQVVHHPPKPGSLRSRLQEYSQVLSERYSGQPLSCSMETHSTFLVLRDLLNFFDLYHLKDYQHALEVIQKSRLIPFSPDEIKERVENFRRLGDEICRVIPDILIATMNILYSQYNSLKGSDSRLTGNRILDDSSKDKQISFLRSKSHTITSFAGTVPYRMPGDTLTRLVQMDILMN
;
A
#
# COMPACT_ATOMS: atom_id res chain seq x y z
N MET A 1 -35.41 7.63 35.53
CA MET A 1 -34.89 6.49 34.73
C MET A 1 -34.74 6.98 33.30
N MET A 2 -33.57 7.50 32.91
CA MET A 2 -33.34 8.03 31.56
C MET A 2 -33.30 6.86 30.57
N ARG A 3 -34.29 6.79 29.68
CA ARG A 3 -34.25 5.91 28.51
C ARG A 3 -33.30 6.54 27.49
N PHE A 4 -32.06 6.08 27.45
CA PHE A 4 -31.15 6.38 26.35
C PHE A 4 -31.73 5.79 25.06
N SER A 5 -32.09 6.64 24.10
CA SER A 5 -32.57 6.18 22.80
C SER A 5 -31.39 5.78 21.91
N ALA A 6 -31.61 4.87 20.96
CA ALA A 6 -30.58 4.47 19.98
C ALA A 6 -30.04 5.67 19.17
N SER A 7 -30.85 6.72 18.99
CA SER A 7 -30.51 8.00 18.37
C SER A 7 -29.47 8.78 19.18
N ASP A 8 -29.62 8.82 20.50
CA ASP A 8 -28.67 9.52 21.39
C ASP A 8 -27.33 8.79 21.43
N LEU A 9 -27.36 7.45 21.44
CA LEU A 9 -26.15 6.63 21.39
C LEU A 9 -25.41 6.80 20.05
N LYS A 10 -26.15 6.95 18.94
CA LYS A 10 -25.60 7.33 17.64
C LYS A 10 -24.94 8.71 17.71
N PHE A 11 -25.61 9.70 18.30
CA PHE A 11 -25.12 11.07 18.43
C PHE A 11 -23.85 11.17 19.32
N PHE A 12 -23.82 10.45 20.45
CA PHE A 12 -22.64 10.37 21.31
C PHE A 12 -21.47 9.62 20.67
N LEU A 13 -21.73 8.59 19.86
CA LEU A 13 -20.72 7.95 19.03
C LEU A 13 -20.21 8.92 17.94
N TYR A 14 -21.09 9.73 17.34
CA TYR A 14 -20.72 10.74 16.35
C TYR A 14 -19.92 11.91 16.90
N GLN A 15 -20.04 12.26 18.19
CA GLN A 15 -19.19 13.28 18.82
C GLN A 15 -17.81 12.77 19.22
N ASN A 16 -17.60 11.45 19.28
CA ASN A 16 -16.29 10.88 19.62
C ASN A 16 -15.50 10.56 18.35
N HIS A 17 -15.05 11.62 17.66
CA HIS A 17 -14.29 11.50 16.40
C HIS A 17 -13.10 10.54 16.55
N GLN A 18 -12.43 10.56 17.71
CA GLN A 18 -11.33 9.64 18.03
C GLN A 18 -11.75 8.17 17.95
N LYS A 19 -12.81 7.76 18.64
CA LYS A 19 -13.24 6.35 18.67
C LYS A 19 -13.73 5.87 17.31
N VAL A 20 -14.45 6.72 16.58
CA VAL A 20 -14.94 6.38 15.24
C VAL A 20 -13.76 6.16 14.29
N LEU A 21 -12.79 7.07 14.32
CA LEU A 21 -11.64 7.01 13.41
C LEU A 21 -10.70 5.87 13.77
N SER A 22 -10.47 5.58 15.05
CA SER A 22 -9.62 4.46 15.48
C SER A 22 -10.21 3.10 15.10
N LEU A 23 -11.53 2.92 15.29
CA LEU A 23 -12.22 1.70 14.83
C LEU A 23 -12.15 1.56 13.30
N LEU A 24 -12.34 2.67 12.58
CA LEU A 24 -12.26 2.66 11.13
C LEU A 24 -10.85 2.29 10.64
N VAL A 25 -9.81 2.88 11.21
CA VAL A 25 -8.39 2.57 10.95
C VAL A 25 -8.10 1.09 11.20
N MET A 26 -8.54 0.56 12.34
CA MET A 26 -8.35 -0.85 12.69
C MET A 26 -9.04 -1.78 11.68
N LEU A 27 -10.28 -1.48 11.28
CA LEU A 27 -11.01 -2.29 10.30
C LEU A 27 -10.43 -2.17 8.89
N LEU A 28 -10.04 -0.97 8.47
CA LEU A 28 -9.41 -0.73 7.18
C LEU A 28 -8.09 -1.48 7.04
N SER A 29 -7.24 -1.48 8.07
CA SER A 29 -5.96 -2.18 8.03
C SER A 29 -6.09 -3.69 7.76
N GLN A 30 -7.24 -4.29 8.11
CA GLN A 30 -7.50 -5.71 7.87
C GLN A 30 -7.93 -6.02 6.44
N VAL A 31 -8.49 -5.03 5.71
CA VAL A 31 -9.16 -5.28 4.42
C VAL A 31 -8.62 -4.46 3.26
N VAL A 32 -7.75 -3.49 3.51
CA VAL A 32 -7.28 -2.51 2.52
C VAL A 32 -6.67 -3.16 1.27
N HIS A 33 -5.97 -4.29 1.45
CA HIS A 33 -5.30 -5.03 0.39
C HIS A 33 -6.23 -5.87 -0.49
N HIS A 34 -7.46 -6.15 -0.04
CA HIS A 34 -8.42 -6.96 -0.80
C HIS A 34 -8.88 -6.25 -2.08
N PRO A 35 -9.28 -6.99 -3.12
CA PRO A 35 -9.82 -6.39 -4.34
C PRO A 35 -11.16 -5.67 -4.07
N PRO A 36 -11.45 -4.57 -4.79
CA PRO A 36 -12.74 -3.91 -4.72
C PRO A 36 -13.83 -4.84 -5.23
N LYS A 37 -14.73 -5.26 -4.32
CA LYS A 37 -15.91 -6.06 -4.66
C LYS A 37 -17.16 -5.36 -4.13
N PRO A 38 -18.16 -5.04 -4.98
CA PRO A 38 -19.40 -4.43 -4.54
C PRO A 38 -20.06 -5.22 -3.40
N GLY A 39 -20.50 -4.51 -2.35
CA GLY A 39 -21.13 -5.12 -1.17
C GLY A 39 -20.17 -5.82 -0.20
N SER A 40 -18.87 -5.90 -0.50
CA SER A 40 -17.87 -6.41 0.44
C SER A 40 -17.68 -5.48 1.65
N LEU A 41 -17.14 -6.02 2.74
CA LEU A 41 -16.76 -5.21 3.90
C LEU A 41 -15.81 -4.07 3.51
N ARG A 42 -14.84 -4.34 2.65
CA ARG A 42 -13.91 -3.33 2.12
C ARG A 42 -14.65 -2.19 1.42
N SER A 43 -15.55 -2.49 0.47
CA SER A 43 -16.33 -1.48 -0.26
C SER A 43 -17.11 -0.58 0.69
N ARG A 44 -17.78 -1.18 1.68
CA ARG A 44 -18.55 -0.45 2.68
C ARG A 44 -17.67 0.45 3.56
N LEU A 45 -16.49 -0.02 3.95
CA LEU A 45 -15.53 0.77 4.73
C LEU A 45 -14.91 1.89 3.90
N GLN A 46 -14.65 1.66 2.61
CA GLN A 46 -14.16 2.69 1.68
C GLN A 46 -15.20 3.80 1.48
N GLU A 47 -16.45 3.45 1.18
CA GLU A 47 -17.56 4.41 1.10
C GLU A 47 -17.72 5.20 2.40
N TYR A 48 -17.68 4.52 3.55
CA TYR A 48 -17.76 5.19 4.85
C TYR A 48 -16.58 6.12 5.10
N SER A 49 -15.37 5.75 4.67
CA SER A 49 -14.17 6.58 4.77
C SER A 49 -14.26 7.85 3.94
N GLN A 50 -14.88 7.77 2.77
CA GLN A 50 -15.13 8.94 1.92
C GLN A 50 -16.14 9.89 2.57
N VAL A 51 -17.29 9.36 3.02
CA VAL A 51 -18.31 10.15 3.74
C VAL A 51 -17.71 10.81 4.99
N LEU A 52 -16.84 10.12 5.71
CA LEU A 52 -16.19 10.65 6.90
C LEU A 52 -15.17 11.75 6.56
N SER A 53 -14.39 11.56 5.49
CA SER A 53 -13.42 12.56 5.01
C SER A 53 -14.12 13.85 4.59
N GLU A 54 -15.23 13.75 3.86
CA GLU A 54 -16.04 14.90 3.44
C GLU A 54 -16.64 15.63 4.64
N ARG A 55 -17.16 14.86 5.61
CA ARG A 55 -17.78 15.42 6.82
C ARG A 55 -16.79 16.17 7.71
N TYR A 56 -15.58 15.64 7.88
CA TYR A 56 -14.55 16.26 8.72
C TYR A 56 -13.72 17.32 7.99
N SER A 57 -13.90 17.44 6.68
CA SER A 57 -13.29 18.52 5.90
C SER A 57 -13.76 19.88 6.41
N GLY A 58 -12.81 20.71 6.86
CA GLY A 58 -13.08 22.07 7.35
C GLY A 58 -13.63 22.16 8.77
N GLN A 59 -13.70 21.06 9.53
CA GLN A 59 -14.10 21.07 10.95
C GLN A 59 -12.89 20.81 11.86
N PRO A 60 -12.84 21.40 13.08
CA PRO A 60 -11.83 21.04 14.06
C PRO A 60 -12.01 19.58 14.48
N LEU A 61 -11.07 18.73 14.08
CA LEU A 61 -11.06 17.30 14.41
C LEU A 61 -10.74 17.11 15.90
N SER A 62 -11.69 16.57 16.67
CA SER A 62 -11.47 16.08 18.04
C SER A 62 -10.89 14.66 18.04
N CYS A 63 -9.77 14.46 17.32
CA CYS A 63 -9.04 13.19 17.29
C CYS A 63 -7.53 13.44 17.40
N SER A 64 -6.77 12.42 17.79
CA SER A 64 -5.32 12.51 17.81
C SER A 64 -4.77 12.66 16.39
N MET A 65 -3.68 13.42 16.27
CA MET A 65 -2.98 13.61 15.00
C MET A 65 -2.47 12.28 14.43
N GLU A 66 -2.09 11.34 15.30
CA GLU A 66 -1.65 10.00 14.93
C GLU A 66 -2.77 9.19 14.27
N THR A 67 -3.96 9.12 14.89
CA THR A 67 -5.10 8.37 14.32
C THR A 67 -5.54 8.98 13.01
N HIS A 68 -5.54 10.31 12.90
CA HIS A 68 -5.84 11.00 11.65
C HIS A 68 -4.81 10.72 10.56
N SER A 69 -3.52 10.80 10.88
CA SER A 69 -2.44 10.50 9.94
C SER A 69 -2.54 9.06 9.43
N THR A 70 -2.75 8.09 10.32
CA THR A 70 -2.93 6.68 9.95
C THR A 70 -4.14 6.47 9.05
N PHE A 71 -5.26 7.17 9.33
CA PHE A 71 -6.44 7.14 8.48
C PHE A 71 -6.14 7.63 7.06
N LEU A 72 -5.44 8.75 6.91
CA LEU A 72 -5.06 9.29 5.60
C LEU A 72 -4.16 8.31 4.83
N VAL A 73 -3.16 7.72 5.51
CA VAL A 73 -2.29 6.69 4.91
C VAL A 73 -3.12 5.50 4.43
N LEU A 74 -4.01 4.95 5.26
CA LEU A 74 -4.85 3.81 4.87
C LEU A 74 -5.81 4.15 3.71
N ARG A 75 -6.28 5.39 3.64
CA ARG A 75 -7.09 5.86 2.51
C ARG A 75 -6.29 5.92 1.21
N ASP A 76 -5.06 6.42 1.26
CA ASP A 76 -4.18 6.44 0.09
C ASP A 76 -3.80 5.02 -0.33
N LEU A 77 -3.68 4.10 0.63
CA LEU A 77 -3.46 2.68 0.38
C LEU A 77 -4.68 2.00 -0.26
N LEU A 78 -5.93 2.38 0.08
CA LEU A 78 -7.10 1.89 -0.66
C LEU A 78 -6.98 2.22 -2.16
N ASN A 79 -6.59 3.45 -2.49
CA ASN A 79 -6.38 3.88 -3.86
C ASN A 79 -5.23 3.10 -4.53
N PHE A 80 -4.10 2.91 -3.84
CA PHE A 80 -3.01 2.07 -4.33
C PHE A 80 -3.48 0.65 -4.69
N PHE A 81 -4.20 -0.02 -3.79
CA PHE A 81 -4.69 -1.37 -4.04
C PHE A 81 -5.77 -1.42 -5.12
N ASP A 82 -6.65 -0.41 -5.22
CA ASP A 82 -7.60 -0.29 -6.32
C ASP A 82 -6.87 -0.25 -7.67
N LEU A 83 -5.86 0.62 -7.81
CA LEU A 83 -5.04 0.72 -9.02
C LEU A 83 -4.28 -0.58 -9.32
N TYR A 84 -3.70 -1.20 -8.29
CA TYR A 84 -3.03 -2.49 -8.40
C TYR A 84 -3.97 -3.59 -8.94
N HIS A 85 -5.17 -3.72 -8.38
CA HIS A 85 -6.14 -4.72 -8.81
C HIS A 85 -6.75 -4.42 -10.18
N LEU A 86 -6.84 -3.14 -10.56
CA LEU A 86 -7.19 -2.69 -11.91
C LEU A 86 -6.05 -2.90 -12.93
N LYS A 87 -4.87 -3.35 -12.48
CA LYS A 87 -3.63 -3.48 -13.27
C LYS A 87 -3.09 -2.16 -13.83
N ASP A 88 -3.52 -1.03 -13.27
CA ASP A 88 -2.95 0.28 -13.55
C ASP A 88 -1.66 0.48 -12.75
N TYR A 89 -0.64 -0.26 -13.17
CA TYR A 89 0.63 -0.38 -12.47
C TYR A 89 1.45 0.92 -12.45
N GLN A 90 1.30 1.77 -13.45
CA GLN A 90 2.02 3.03 -13.51
C GLN A 90 1.53 3.97 -12.40
N HIS A 91 0.22 4.22 -12.33
CA HIS A 91 -0.34 5.07 -11.29
C HIS A 91 -0.20 4.42 -9.90
N ALA A 92 -0.33 3.09 -9.79
CA ALA A 92 -0.10 2.39 -8.52
C ALA A 92 1.32 2.66 -7.97
N LEU A 93 2.35 2.56 -8.82
CA LEU A 93 3.73 2.87 -8.42
C LEU A 93 3.92 4.32 -7.98
N GLU A 94 3.28 5.27 -8.66
CA GLU A 94 3.34 6.68 -8.26
C GLU A 94 2.75 6.92 -6.87
N VAL A 95 1.59 6.32 -6.57
CA VAL A 95 0.93 6.45 -5.27
C VAL A 95 1.81 5.88 -4.17
N ILE A 96 2.33 4.66 -4.34
CA ILE A 96 3.15 4.04 -3.29
C ILE A 96 4.51 4.73 -3.12
N GLN A 97 5.11 5.26 -4.19
CA GLN A 97 6.35 6.02 -4.08
C GLN A 97 6.13 7.35 -3.32
N LYS A 98 5.00 8.03 -3.57
CA LYS A 98 4.60 9.24 -2.83
C LYS A 98 4.31 8.98 -1.35
N SER A 99 3.80 7.79 -1.01
CA SER A 99 3.52 7.39 0.38
C SER A 99 4.76 7.35 1.28
N ARG A 100 5.95 7.16 0.68
CA ARG A 100 7.22 6.95 1.37
C ARG A 100 7.22 5.78 2.38
N LEU A 101 6.32 4.81 2.24
CA LEU A 101 6.26 3.65 3.15
C LEU A 101 7.35 2.59 2.88
N ILE A 102 7.74 2.42 1.61
CA ILE A 102 8.74 1.41 1.20
C ILE A 102 9.83 2.04 0.32
N PRO A 103 11.08 1.56 0.40
CA PRO A 103 12.19 2.12 -0.37
C PRO A 103 12.14 1.68 -1.84
N PHE A 104 12.50 2.59 -2.75
CA PHE A 104 12.66 2.32 -4.18
C PHE A 104 14.12 2.43 -4.65
N SER A 105 15.03 2.82 -3.76
CA SER A 105 16.47 2.83 -3.97
C SER A 105 17.19 2.31 -2.73
N PRO A 106 18.41 1.77 -2.87
CA PRO A 106 19.17 1.25 -1.73
C PRO A 106 19.48 2.32 -0.68
N ASP A 107 19.64 3.57 -1.11
CA ASP A 107 19.94 4.70 -0.22
C ASP A 107 18.78 5.05 0.71
N GLU A 108 17.54 4.74 0.31
CA GLU A 108 16.33 4.98 1.11
C GLU A 108 16.15 3.94 2.24
N ILE A 109 16.79 2.76 2.16
CA ILE A 109 16.50 1.64 3.08
C ILE A 109 16.65 2.06 4.54
N LYS A 110 17.75 2.72 4.90
CA LYS A 110 18.01 3.14 6.28
C LYS A 110 16.95 4.11 6.78
N GLU A 111 16.60 5.11 5.98
CA GLU A 111 15.57 6.09 6.31
C GLU A 111 14.21 5.41 6.51
N ARG A 112 13.84 4.50 5.61
CA ARG A 112 12.55 3.80 5.69
C ARG A 112 12.46 2.84 6.86
N VAL A 113 13.56 2.20 7.27
CA VAL A 113 13.60 1.36 8.48
C VAL A 113 13.40 2.21 9.75
N GLU A 114 14.03 3.39 9.83
CA GLU A 114 13.81 4.29 10.97
C GLU A 114 12.39 4.85 10.99
N ASN A 115 11.84 5.21 9.83
CA ASN A 115 10.44 5.65 9.72
C ASN A 115 9.47 4.53 10.11
N PHE A 116 9.75 3.28 9.72
CA PHE A 116 8.94 2.11 10.05
C PHE A 116 8.74 1.95 11.56
N ARG A 117 9.79 2.18 12.36
CA ARG A 117 9.71 2.09 13.84
C ARG A 117 8.74 3.10 14.47
N ARG A 118 8.39 4.16 13.74
CA ARG A 118 7.46 5.21 14.19
C ARG A 118 6.05 5.04 13.61
N LEU A 119 5.85 4.08 12.70
CA LEU A 119 4.54 3.79 12.14
C LEU A 119 3.66 3.11 13.18
N GLY A 120 2.36 3.41 13.14
CA GLY A 120 1.36 2.71 13.95
C GLY A 120 1.23 1.24 13.51
N ASP A 121 0.84 0.38 14.46
CA ASP A 121 0.67 -1.06 14.25
C ASP A 121 -0.26 -1.37 13.07
N GLU A 122 -1.28 -0.55 12.85
CA GLU A 122 -2.23 -0.71 11.75
C GLU A 122 -1.58 -0.53 10.38
N ILE A 123 -0.59 0.35 10.25
CA ILE A 123 0.17 0.50 9.00
C ILE A 123 1.14 -0.67 8.86
N CYS A 124 1.86 -1.02 9.94
CA CYS A 124 2.83 -2.11 9.95
C CYS A 124 2.21 -3.45 9.49
N ARG A 125 0.96 -3.73 9.87
CA ARG A 125 0.22 -4.93 9.45
C ARG A 125 -0.04 -5.00 7.94
N VAL A 126 -0.09 -3.86 7.25
CA VAL A 126 -0.38 -3.77 5.80
C VAL A 126 0.90 -3.80 4.96
N ILE A 127 2.06 -3.50 5.56
CA ILE A 127 3.35 -3.48 4.85
C ILE A 127 3.67 -4.80 4.11
N PRO A 128 3.43 -6.01 4.66
CA PRO A 128 3.60 -7.25 3.90
C PRO A 128 2.86 -7.25 2.56
N ASP A 129 1.57 -6.86 2.56
CA ASP A 129 0.74 -6.84 1.37
C ASP A 129 1.21 -5.77 0.36
N ILE A 130 1.66 -4.62 0.85
CA ILE A 130 2.24 -3.55 0.03
C ILE A 130 3.49 -4.04 -0.69
N LEU A 131 4.40 -4.72 0.03
CA LEU A 131 5.64 -5.23 -0.54
C LEU A 131 5.33 -6.27 -1.63
N ILE A 132 4.41 -7.20 -1.37
CA ILE A 132 4.00 -8.22 -2.34
C ILE A 132 3.34 -7.59 -3.57
N ALA A 133 2.40 -6.65 -3.38
CA ALA A 133 1.74 -5.97 -4.50
C ALA A 133 2.75 -5.19 -5.34
N THR A 134 3.66 -4.45 -4.71
CA THR A 134 4.71 -3.71 -5.42
C THR A 134 5.64 -4.66 -6.18
N MET A 135 6.04 -5.76 -5.57
CA MET A 135 6.89 -6.76 -6.21
C MET A 135 6.20 -7.40 -7.42
N ASN A 136 4.92 -7.73 -7.32
CA ASN A 136 4.11 -8.23 -8.44
C ASN A 136 4.04 -7.22 -9.60
N ILE A 137 3.93 -5.93 -9.29
CA ILE A 137 3.97 -4.86 -10.30
C ILE A 137 5.32 -4.87 -11.03
N LEU A 138 6.44 -4.85 -10.28
CA LEU A 138 7.79 -4.86 -10.86
C LEU A 138 8.03 -6.12 -11.71
N TYR A 139 7.60 -7.27 -11.23
CA TYR A 139 7.69 -8.54 -11.95
C TYR A 139 6.86 -8.52 -13.25
N SER A 140 5.66 -7.95 -13.22
CA SER A 140 4.84 -7.80 -14.42
C SER A 140 5.47 -6.86 -15.46
N GLN A 141 6.10 -5.77 -15.02
CA GLN A 141 6.84 -4.87 -15.92
C GLN A 141 8.06 -5.57 -16.52
N TYR A 142 8.82 -6.32 -15.71
CA TYR A 142 9.96 -7.13 -16.16
C TYR A 142 9.55 -8.14 -17.24
N ASN A 143 8.48 -8.90 -17.00
CA ASN A 143 7.97 -9.88 -17.96
C ASN A 143 7.48 -9.23 -19.26
N SER A 144 6.92 -8.02 -19.19
CA SER A 144 6.47 -7.30 -20.38
C SER A 144 7.66 -6.85 -21.25
N LEU A 145 8.76 -6.40 -20.62
CA LEU A 145 9.98 -6.03 -21.33
C LEU A 145 10.68 -7.25 -21.95
N LYS A 146 10.78 -8.36 -21.22
CA LYS A 146 11.40 -9.61 -21.70
C LYS A 146 10.55 -10.33 -22.75
N GLY A 147 9.23 -10.36 -22.59
CA GLY A 147 8.30 -11.00 -23.54
C GLY A 147 8.17 -10.24 -24.87
N SER A 148 8.47 -8.94 -24.88
CA SER A 148 8.54 -8.12 -26.10
C SER A 148 9.69 -8.54 -27.03
N ASP A 149 10.65 -9.33 -26.54
CA ASP A 149 11.78 -9.80 -27.32
C ASP A 149 11.40 -10.91 -28.32
N SER A 150 10.37 -11.72 -28.03
CA SER A 150 10.08 -12.92 -28.83
C SER A 150 9.27 -12.69 -30.14
N ARG A 151 8.71 -11.50 -30.38
CA ARG A 151 7.66 -11.33 -31.43
C ARG A 151 8.07 -10.65 -32.73
N LEU A 152 9.23 -9.99 -32.83
CA LEU A 152 9.58 -9.21 -34.02
C LEU A 152 11.07 -9.34 -34.37
N THR A 153 11.34 -10.27 -35.28
CA THR A 153 12.48 -10.31 -36.18
C THR A 153 12.68 -8.97 -36.88
N GLY A 154 13.92 -8.43 -36.92
CA GLY A 154 14.36 -7.62 -38.06
C GLY A 154 15.29 -6.42 -37.83
N ASN A 155 15.22 -5.65 -36.74
CA ASN A 155 15.98 -4.38 -36.67
C ASN A 155 16.22 -3.84 -35.23
N ARG A 156 17.06 -4.50 -34.42
CA ARG A 156 17.08 -4.32 -32.94
C ARG A 156 18.24 -3.57 -32.28
N ILE A 157 19.29 -3.18 -33.00
CA ILE A 157 20.56 -2.79 -32.35
C ILE A 157 20.47 -1.49 -31.52
N LEU A 158 19.51 -0.60 -31.80
CA LEU A 158 19.43 0.73 -31.16
C LEU A 158 18.53 0.77 -29.90
N ASP A 159 17.63 -0.20 -29.72
CA ASP A 159 16.62 -0.20 -28.63
C ASP A 159 17.00 -1.15 -27.47
N ASP A 160 18.08 -1.91 -27.63
CA ASP A 160 18.54 -2.93 -26.69
C ASP A 160 19.14 -2.30 -25.41
N SER A 161 20.00 -1.28 -25.59
CA SER A 161 20.66 -0.61 -24.46
C SER A 161 19.71 0.13 -23.54
N SER A 162 18.55 0.59 -24.02
CA SER A 162 17.53 1.25 -23.20
C SER A 162 16.71 0.23 -22.39
N LYS A 163 16.40 -0.92 -22.99
CA LYS A 163 15.69 -2.02 -22.33
C LYS A 163 16.55 -2.67 -21.25
N ASP A 164 17.82 -2.90 -21.52
CA ASP A 164 18.75 -3.45 -20.54
C ASP A 164 18.86 -2.57 -19.30
N LYS A 165 18.90 -1.25 -19.48
CA LYS A 165 18.89 -0.29 -18.38
C LYS A 165 17.58 -0.36 -17.57
N GLN A 166 16.43 -0.46 -18.24
CA GLN A 166 15.14 -0.59 -17.56
C GLN A 166 15.03 -1.91 -16.78
N ILE A 167 15.48 -3.02 -17.36
CA ILE A 167 15.51 -4.33 -16.71
C ILE A 167 16.43 -4.29 -15.48
N SER A 168 17.62 -3.71 -15.61
CA SER A 168 18.56 -3.53 -14.50
C SER A 168 17.95 -2.68 -13.37
N PHE A 169 17.23 -1.62 -13.72
CA PHE A 169 16.53 -0.78 -12.74
C PHE A 169 15.41 -1.53 -11.99
N LEU A 170 14.63 -2.37 -12.69
CA LEU A 170 13.60 -3.21 -12.06
C LEU A 170 14.21 -4.25 -11.11
N ARG A 171 15.33 -4.88 -11.49
CA ARG A 171 16.10 -5.80 -10.63
C ARG A 171 16.61 -5.09 -9.38
N SER A 172 17.20 -3.90 -9.55
CA SER A 172 17.70 -3.11 -8.41
C SER A 172 16.59 -2.74 -7.42
N LYS A 173 15.41 -2.33 -7.92
CA LYS A 173 14.23 -2.06 -7.09
C LYS A 173 13.72 -3.31 -6.36
N SER A 174 13.61 -4.42 -7.07
CA SER A 174 13.22 -5.73 -6.54
C SER A 174 14.14 -6.16 -5.38
N HIS A 175 15.45 -6.04 -5.58
CA HIS A 175 16.44 -6.33 -4.55
C HIS A 175 16.33 -5.39 -3.34
N THR A 176 16.09 -4.10 -3.59
CA THR A 176 15.89 -3.08 -2.53
C THR A 176 14.70 -3.43 -1.65
N ILE A 177 13.57 -3.83 -2.25
CA ILE A 177 12.35 -4.25 -1.53
C ILE A 177 12.62 -5.49 -0.68
N THR A 178 13.31 -6.49 -1.23
CA THR A 178 13.66 -7.72 -0.51
C THR A 178 14.61 -7.45 0.66
N SER A 179 15.63 -6.61 0.44
CA SER A 179 16.59 -6.20 1.48
C SER A 179 15.91 -5.44 2.61
N PHE A 180 14.99 -4.51 2.28
CA PHE A 180 14.17 -3.82 3.26
C PHE A 180 13.34 -4.80 4.10
N ALA A 181 12.62 -5.72 3.45
CA ALA A 181 11.80 -6.72 4.15
C ALA A 181 12.60 -7.58 5.14
N GLY A 182 13.87 -7.89 4.82
CA GLY A 182 14.77 -8.62 5.71
C GLY A 182 15.41 -7.79 6.83
N THR A 183 15.42 -6.46 6.70
CA THR A 183 16.09 -5.55 7.67
C THR A 183 15.12 -4.98 8.70
N VAL A 184 13.83 -4.89 8.37
CA VAL A 184 12.81 -4.31 9.24
C VAL A 184 12.66 -5.15 10.52
N PRO A 185 12.62 -4.53 11.72
CA PRO A 185 12.46 -5.22 13.01
C PRO A 185 11.00 -5.64 13.27
N TYR A 186 10.40 -6.35 12.31
CA TYR A 186 9.03 -6.83 12.35
C TYR A 186 8.98 -8.25 11.83
N ARG A 187 8.26 -9.13 12.53
CA ARG A 187 8.02 -10.48 12.02
C ARG A 187 6.95 -10.42 10.95
N MET A 188 7.40 -10.26 9.71
CA MET A 188 6.57 -10.45 8.54
C MET A 188 5.94 -11.87 8.57
N PRO A 189 4.72 -12.05 8.03
CA PRO A 189 4.15 -13.38 7.86
C PRO A 189 5.12 -14.32 7.15
N GLY A 190 5.17 -15.59 7.58
CA GLY A 190 6.26 -16.51 7.24
C GLY A 190 6.50 -16.75 5.75
N ASP A 191 5.49 -16.53 4.91
CA ASP A 191 5.57 -16.70 3.45
C ASP A 191 5.90 -15.41 2.69
N THR A 192 5.80 -14.23 3.32
CA THR A 192 5.99 -12.94 2.65
C THR A 192 7.43 -12.81 2.12
N LEU A 193 8.42 -13.00 2.99
CA LEU A 193 9.82 -12.88 2.61
C LEU A 193 10.21 -13.93 1.55
N THR A 194 9.71 -15.16 1.69
CA THR A 194 9.95 -16.24 0.71
C THR A 194 9.41 -15.88 -0.67
N ARG A 195 8.19 -15.34 -0.75
CA ARG A 195 7.60 -14.89 -2.02
C ARG A 195 8.39 -13.74 -2.65
N LEU A 196 8.83 -12.76 -1.84
CA LEU A 196 9.66 -11.65 -2.31
C LEU A 196 10.98 -12.17 -2.89
N VAL A 197 11.70 -13.01 -2.13
CA VAL A 197 12.95 -13.63 -2.59
C VAL A 197 12.74 -14.45 -3.86
N GLN A 198 11.67 -15.22 -3.95
CA GLN A 198 11.37 -16.01 -5.15
C GLN A 198 11.17 -15.12 -6.38
N MET A 199 10.41 -14.03 -6.26
CA MET A 199 10.23 -13.08 -7.36
C MET A 199 11.53 -12.37 -7.74
N ASP A 200 12.36 -12.01 -6.76
CA ASP A 200 13.66 -11.37 -6.98
C ASP A 200 14.60 -12.29 -7.77
N ILE A 201 14.65 -13.58 -7.40
CA ILE A 201 15.44 -14.59 -8.11
C ILE A 201 14.94 -14.78 -9.55
N LEU A 202 13.62 -14.78 -9.78
CA LEU A 202 13.07 -14.91 -11.13
C LEU A 202 13.38 -13.70 -12.03
N MET A 203 13.69 -12.55 -11.43
CA MET A 203 14.06 -11.34 -12.15
C MET A 203 15.55 -11.25 -12.45
N ASN A 204 16.42 -11.83 -11.62
CA ASN A 204 17.89 -11.83 -11.78
C ASN A 204 18.38 -12.81 -12.84
#